data_AF-A0A2V8UI54-F1
#
_entry.id   AF-A0A2V8UI54-F1
#
_cell.length_a   1.000
_cell.length_b   1.000
_cell.length_c   1.000
_cell.angle_alpha   90.00
_cell.angle_beta   90.00
_cell.angle_gamma   90.00
#
_symmetry.space_group_name_H-M   'P 1'
#
loop_
_entity.id
_entity.type
_entity.pdbx_description
1 polymer ?
#
loop_
_entity_poly.entity_id
_entity_poly.type
_entity_poly.pdbx_seq_one_letter_code
_entity_poly.pdbx_strand_id
1 'polypeptide(L)'
;MDPVAILKDIGKQYGRRVSGANLFDANVCTSPRDAERSWEILALPGDIFRHKLNINFEDHKVTLHANGDFIAVKVTGNLDVDVCSINRRDIVFQLDLCPFHVPGFQSFPVYSRQPVADLRQFLNSAALGTALNTLQLTEHESLHVYRNGILLYLQRDSKYGVMSAVEVACKLMGQVPAVDDSQDLAGLPANFENLFELIPKWALSDDEKRREMLEEESPESLRRFVEIVSPYVPAIDKYLDSFGDESLPEAAVTLGTLAECCLEAQIRLRDAKEE
;
A
#
# COMPACT_ATOMS: atom_id res chain seq x y z
N MET A 1 24.37 -1.75 -10.19
CA MET A 1 23.67 -2.73 -11.07
C MET A 1 22.33 -2.12 -11.44
N ASP A 2 21.79 -2.39 -12.63
CA ASP A 2 20.48 -1.86 -13.06
C ASP A 2 19.36 -2.33 -12.10
N PRO A 3 18.59 -1.42 -11.47
CA PRO A 3 17.47 -1.77 -10.59
C PRO A 3 16.48 -2.77 -11.20
N VAL A 4 16.23 -2.66 -12.51
CA VAL A 4 15.31 -3.56 -13.23
C VAL A 4 15.89 -4.97 -13.33
N ALA A 5 17.20 -5.09 -13.55
CA ALA A 5 17.89 -6.38 -13.54
C ALA A 5 17.83 -7.03 -12.15
N ILE A 6 18.05 -6.27 -11.08
CA ILE A 6 17.91 -6.75 -9.70
C ILE A 6 16.49 -7.27 -9.47
N LEU A 7 15.46 -6.51 -9.86
CA LEU A 7 14.06 -6.90 -9.71
C LEU A 7 13.74 -8.22 -10.44
N LYS A 8 14.25 -8.39 -11.66
CA LYS A 8 14.11 -9.64 -12.42
C LYS A 8 14.78 -10.82 -11.74
N ASP A 9 15.94 -10.62 -11.14
CA ASP A 9 16.66 -11.68 -10.42
C ASP A 9 15.97 -12.07 -9.11
N ILE A 10 15.36 -11.11 -8.40
CA ILE A 10 14.45 -11.40 -7.28
C ILE A 10 13.25 -12.20 -7.80
N GLY A 11 12.60 -11.76 -8.89
CA GLY A 11 11.46 -12.46 -9.48
C GLY A 11 11.75 -13.94 -9.79
N LYS A 12 12.91 -14.23 -10.41
CA LYS A 12 13.35 -15.62 -10.66
C LYS A 12 13.46 -16.45 -9.38
N GLN A 13 14.01 -15.89 -8.30
CA GLN A 13 14.16 -16.57 -7.02
C GLN A 13 12.80 -16.98 -6.41
N TYR A 14 11.77 -16.15 -6.59
CA TYR A 14 10.43 -16.39 -6.06
C TYR A 14 9.48 -17.05 -7.07
N GLY A 15 9.96 -17.42 -8.26
CA GLY A 15 9.10 -17.98 -9.32
C GLY A 15 8.04 -17.00 -9.82
N ARG A 16 8.30 -15.69 -9.73
CA ARG A 16 7.39 -14.61 -10.11
C ARG A 16 7.92 -13.84 -11.30
N ARG A 17 7.02 -13.41 -12.19
CA ARG A 17 7.36 -12.59 -13.35
C ARG A 17 7.26 -11.11 -12.98
N VAL A 18 8.24 -10.33 -13.42
CA VAL A 18 8.15 -8.86 -13.39
C VAL A 18 7.15 -8.40 -14.44
N SER A 19 6.13 -7.66 -14.02
CA SER A 19 5.12 -7.06 -14.89
C SER A 19 5.49 -5.62 -15.27
N GLY A 20 4.84 -5.10 -16.30
CA GLY A 20 4.88 -3.68 -16.61
C GLY A 20 4.07 -2.89 -15.59
N ALA A 21 4.54 -1.69 -15.29
CA ALA A 21 3.84 -0.72 -14.46
C ALA A 21 3.93 0.67 -15.10
N ASN A 22 3.09 1.59 -14.65
CA ASN A 22 3.17 3.00 -15.00
C ASN A 22 2.89 3.83 -13.75
N LEU A 23 3.73 3.65 -12.74
CA LEU A 23 3.57 4.31 -11.45
C LEU A 23 4.45 5.57 -11.41
N PHE A 24 3.80 6.70 -11.27
CA PHE A 24 4.45 7.97 -10.99
C PHE A 24 4.52 8.19 -9.48
N ASP A 25 5.70 8.54 -8.97
CA ASP A 25 5.90 8.80 -7.55
C ASP A 25 6.71 10.09 -7.33
N ALA A 26 6.08 11.08 -6.71
CA ALA A 26 6.66 12.39 -6.50
C ALA A 26 7.88 12.37 -5.55
N ASN A 27 8.07 11.31 -4.76
CA ASN A 27 9.19 11.22 -3.80
C ASN A 27 10.54 10.95 -4.46
N VAL A 28 10.54 10.35 -5.66
CA VAL A 28 11.75 10.07 -6.45
C VAL A 28 11.81 10.82 -7.77
N CYS A 29 10.67 11.37 -8.22
CA CYS A 29 10.60 12.10 -9.47
C CYS A 29 11.36 13.43 -9.44
N THR A 30 12.17 13.65 -10.47
CA THR A 30 12.91 14.91 -10.70
C THR A 30 12.38 15.71 -11.89
N SER A 31 11.36 15.18 -12.60
CA SER A 31 10.78 15.80 -13.78
C SER A 31 10.32 17.24 -13.54
N PRO A 32 10.69 18.18 -14.42
CA PRO A 32 10.11 19.50 -14.38
C PRO A 32 8.64 19.45 -14.78
N ARG A 33 7.87 20.38 -14.24
CA ARG A 33 6.53 20.70 -14.76
C ARG A 33 6.69 21.58 -15.99
N ASP A 34 5.81 21.39 -16.98
CA ASP A 34 5.76 22.28 -18.13
C ASP A 34 5.40 23.71 -17.67
N ALA A 35 6.14 24.70 -18.17
CA ALA A 35 5.99 26.09 -17.75
C ALA A 35 4.68 26.73 -18.24
N GLU A 36 4.20 26.31 -19.41
CA GLU A 36 2.94 26.78 -19.99
C GLU A 36 1.74 25.96 -19.51
N ARG A 37 1.99 24.70 -19.11
CA ARG A 37 1.00 23.76 -18.60
C ARG A 37 1.46 23.17 -17.27
N SER A 38 1.33 23.96 -16.20
CA SER A 38 1.79 23.58 -14.85
C SER A 38 1.18 22.30 -14.25
N TRP A 39 0.16 21.72 -14.89
CA TRP A 39 -0.42 20.41 -14.58
C TRP A 39 0.22 19.24 -15.34
N GLU A 40 1.01 19.50 -16.38
CA GLU A 40 1.71 18.51 -17.22
C GLU A 40 3.12 18.28 -16.68
N ILE A 41 3.44 17.01 -16.39
CA ILE A 41 4.76 16.59 -15.93
C ILE A 41 5.53 16.05 -17.13
N LEU A 42 6.68 16.66 -17.42
CA LEU A 42 7.55 16.24 -18.51
C LEU A 42 8.43 15.09 -18.03
N ALA A 43 7.85 13.88 -18.03
CA ALA A 43 8.47 12.67 -17.49
C ALA A 43 9.87 12.41 -18.07
N LEU A 44 10.91 12.56 -17.24
CA LEU A 44 12.27 12.20 -17.60
C LEU A 44 12.48 10.68 -17.54
N PRO A 45 13.42 10.14 -18.34
CA PRO A 45 13.86 8.76 -18.18
C PRO A 45 14.35 8.54 -16.74
N GLY A 46 13.79 7.54 -16.06
CA GLY A 46 14.12 7.24 -14.66
C GLY A 46 13.04 7.64 -13.67
N ASP A 47 12.11 8.56 -13.99
CA ASP A 47 11.14 9.05 -12.99
C ASP A 47 9.91 8.15 -12.82
N ILE A 48 9.56 7.37 -13.85
CA ILE A 48 8.40 6.47 -13.81
C ILE A 48 8.86 5.06 -13.42
N PHE A 49 8.22 4.48 -12.42
CA PHE A 49 8.34 3.07 -12.10
C PHE A 49 7.62 2.24 -13.17
N ARG A 50 8.42 1.62 -14.04
CA ARG A 50 7.93 0.85 -15.20
C ARG A 50 7.84 -0.65 -14.95
N HIS A 51 8.38 -1.11 -13.83
CA HIS A 51 8.48 -2.51 -13.50
C HIS A 51 7.93 -2.76 -12.10
N LYS A 52 7.09 -3.79 -11.97
CA LYS A 52 6.48 -4.21 -10.71
C LYS A 52 6.75 -5.69 -10.47
N LEU A 53 6.97 -6.05 -9.21
CA LEU A 53 7.07 -7.41 -8.74
C LEU A 53 6.33 -7.54 -7.42
N ASN A 54 5.35 -8.42 -7.36
CA ASN A 54 4.71 -8.83 -6.12
C ASN A 54 5.31 -10.17 -5.65
N ILE A 55 5.73 -10.23 -4.40
CA ILE A 55 6.17 -11.46 -3.72
C ILE A 55 5.52 -11.58 -2.35
N ASN A 56 5.48 -12.81 -1.84
CA ASN A 56 5.25 -13.05 -0.42
C ASN A 56 6.60 -13.30 0.23
N PHE A 57 6.90 -12.57 1.29
CA PHE A 57 8.12 -12.75 2.09
C PHE A 57 7.71 -12.91 3.55
N GLU A 58 7.99 -14.09 4.11
CA GLU A 58 7.40 -14.51 5.39
C GLU A 58 5.86 -14.38 5.33
N ASP A 59 5.24 -13.76 6.33
CA ASP A 59 3.80 -13.55 6.39
C ASP A 59 3.36 -12.21 5.75
N HIS A 60 4.26 -11.54 5.01
CA HIS A 60 4.00 -10.22 4.43
C HIS A 60 3.89 -10.24 2.91
N LYS A 61 2.93 -9.46 2.40
CA LYS A 61 2.87 -9.09 0.99
C LYS A 61 3.84 -7.93 0.72
N VAL A 62 4.77 -8.16 -0.21
CA VAL A 62 5.79 -7.19 -0.59
C VAL A 62 5.65 -6.85 -2.06
N THR A 63 5.49 -5.57 -2.36
CA THR A 63 5.46 -5.03 -3.72
C THR A 63 6.73 -4.23 -3.95
N LEU A 64 7.48 -4.62 -4.97
CA LEU A 64 8.66 -3.91 -5.41
C LEU A 64 8.38 -3.22 -6.75
N HIS A 65 8.71 -1.95 -6.83
CA HIS A 65 8.71 -1.18 -8.07
C HIS A 65 10.12 -0.77 -8.44
N ALA A 66 10.48 -0.83 -9.72
CA ALA A 66 11.79 -0.38 -10.19
C ALA A 66 11.67 0.61 -11.36
N ASN A 67 12.47 1.66 -11.30
CA ASN A 67 12.75 2.58 -12.40
C ASN A 67 14.25 2.49 -12.76
N GLY A 68 14.82 3.50 -13.41
CA GLY A 68 16.24 3.49 -13.79
C GLY A 68 17.21 3.64 -12.61
N ASP A 69 16.76 4.23 -11.50
CA ASP A 69 17.62 4.71 -10.41
C ASP A 69 17.27 4.14 -9.04
N PHE A 70 16.01 3.76 -8.83
CA PHE A 70 15.44 3.37 -7.55
C PHE A 70 14.71 2.04 -7.63
N ILE A 71 14.72 1.34 -6.48
CA ILE A 71 13.76 0.28 -6.15
C ILE A 71 12.92 0.79 -4.98
N ALA A 72 11.62 0.94 -5.19
CA ALA A 72 10.67 1.19 -4.12
C ALA A 72 10.16 -0.15 -3.58
N VAL A 73 10.38 -0.41 -2.29
CA VAL A 73 9.94 -1.62 -1.59
C VAL A 73 8.80 -1.26 -0.65
N LYS A 74 7.59 -1.73 -0.98
CA LYS A 74 6.39 -1.55 -0.17
C LYS A 74 6.08 -2.86 0.56
N VAL A 75 6.07 -2.83 1.89
CA VAL A 75 5.55 -3.90 2.74
C VAL A 75 4.17 -3.46 3.22
N THR A 76 3.13 -4.15 2.76
CA THR A 76 1.75 -3.79 3.09
C THR A 76 1.42 -4.19 4.53
N GLY A 77 0.76 -3.30 5.26
CA GLY A 77 0.29 -3.53 6.63
C GLY A 77 -0.87 -2.61 7.00
N ASN A 78 -1.28 -2.67 8.26
CA ASN A 78 -2.25 -1.76 8.85
C ASN A 78 -1.76 -1.28 10.20
N LEU A 79 -0.94 -0.23 10.17
CA LEU A 79 -0.22 0.32 11.28
C LEU A 79 -1.03 1.41 11.99
N ASP A 80 -1.01 1.41 13.32
CA ASP A 80 -1.53 2.50 14.15
C ASP A 80 -0.51 3.64 14.23
N VAL A 81 -0.22 4.20 13.06
CA VAL A 81 0.71 5.30 12.87
C VAL A 81 0.16 6.22 11.79
N ASP A 82 0.23 7.52 12.01
CA ASP A 82 0.05 8.49 10.93
C ASP A 82 1.34 8.54 10.07
N VAL A 83 1.44 9.49 9.16
CA VAL A 83 2.55 9.55 8.19
C VAL A 83 3.85 10.09 8.82
N CYS A 84 4.94 9.33 8.62
CA CYS A 84 6.30 9.73 8.99
C CYS A 84 7.29 9.29 7.90
N SER A 85 8.30 10.12 7.60
CA SER A 85 9.43 9.76 6.75
C SER A 85 10.76 10.10 7.41
N ILE A 86 11.77 9.29 7.14
CA ILE A 86 13.12 9.42 7.70
C ILE A 86 14.11 9.55 6.54
N ASN A 87 15.08 10.45 6.73
CA ASN A 87 16.16 10.81 5.81
C ASN A 87 15.75 11.68 4.62
N ARG A 88 14.60 11.42 3.99
CA ARG A 88 14.01 12.31 2.97
C ARG A 88 12.57 12.63 3.27
N ARG A 89 12.16 13.83 2.85
CA ARG A 89 10.79 14.33 3.00
C ARG A 89 9.86 13.57 2.06
N ASP A 90 8.70 13.16 2.57
CA ASP A 90 7.58 12.78 1.71
C ASP A 90 6.94 14.03 1.09
N ILE A 91 7.10 14.17 -0.22
CA ILE A 91 6.64 15.31 -1.02
C ILE A 91 5.13 15.20 -1.30
N VAL A 92 4.59 13.99 -1.40
CA VAL A 92 3.17 13.74 -1.65
C VAL A 92 2.34 14.26 -0.47
N PHE A 93 2.73 13.89 0.75
CA PHE A 93 2.08 14.35 1.96
C PHE A 93 2.60 15.71 2.46
N GLN A 94 3.61 16.31 1.81
CA GLN A 94 4.20 17.60 2.18
C GLN A 94 4.54 17.68 3.68
N LEU A 95 5.20 16.65 4.23
CA LEU A 95 5.47 16.57 5.66
C LEU A 95 6.41 17.67 6.15
N ASP A 96 6.24 18.15 7.38
CA ASP A 96 7.13 19.15 7.96
C ASP A 96 8.32 18.51 8.66
N LEU A 97 9.45 19.23 8.68
CA LEU A 97 10.64 18.81 9.41
C LEU A 97 10.32 18.77 10.91
N CYS A 98 10.55 17.62 11.52
CA CYS A 98 10.36 17.41 12.94
C CYS A 98 11.65 17.74 13.71
N PRO A 99 11.58 18.37 14.89
CA PRO A 99 12.76 18.58 15.74
C PRO A 99 13.25 17.29 16.43
N PHE A 100 12.47 16.20 16.38
CA PHE A 100 12.85 14.93 16.98
C PHE A 100 13.74 14.12 16.05
N HIS A 101 14.63 13.33 16.65
CA HIS A 101 15.57 12.48 15.95
C HIS A 101 15.47 11.08 16.52
N VAL A 102 15.83 10.09 15.69
CA VAL A 102 16.01 8.72 16.17
C VAL A 102 17.31 8.67 16.99
N PRO A 103 17.30 8.17 18.24
CA PRO A 103 18.51 8.07 19.06
C PRO A 103 19.62 7.30 18.33
N GLY A 104 20.80 7.91 18.22
CA GLY A 104 21.96 7.33 17.51
C GLY A 104 22.01 7.63 16.01
N PHE A 105 20.98 8.28 15.44
CA PHE A 105 20.89 8.62 14.01
C PHE A 105 20.54 10.10 13.80
N GLN A 106 21.22 11.00 14.51
CA GLN A 106 20.92 12.45 14.47
C GLN A 106 21.15 13.08 13.10
N SER A 107 21.90 12.44 12.21
CA SER A 107 22.11 12.90 10.83
C SER A 107 20.90 12.64 9.92
N PHE A 108 19.97 11.78 10.31
CA PHE A 108 18.78 11.52 9.51
C PHE A 108 17.64 12.45 9.92
N PRO A 109 17.27 13.43 9.08
CA PRO A 109 16.12 14.27 9.36
C PRO A 109 14.85 13.42 9.41
N VAL A 110 13.94 13.77 10.32
CA VAL A 110 12.62 13.14 10.44
C VAL A 110 11.58 14.14 9.98
N TYR A 111 10.63 13.70 9.17
CA TYR A 111 9.49 14.49 8.72
C TYR A 111 8.21 13.78 9.12
N SER A 112 7.26 14.49 9.72
CA SER A 112 6.03 13.83 10.19
C SER A 112 4.88 14.81 10.42
N ARG A 113 3.66 14.29 10.36
CA ARG A 113 2.43 14.94 10.86
C ARG A 113 1.85 14.26 12.10
N GLN A 114 2.51 13.21 12.60
CA GLN A 114 2.06 12.46 13.77
C GLN A 114 1.97 13.36 15.02
N PRO A 115 1.02 13.06 15.94
CA PRO A 115 1.04 13.63 17.27
C PRO A 115 2.40 13.39 17.95
N VAL A 116 2.87 14.42 18.66
CA VAL A 116 4.22 14.44 19.26
C VAL A 116 4.50 13.24 20.19
N ALA A 117 3.49 12.80 20.95
CA ALA A 117 3.63 11.69 21.88
C ALA A 117 3.90 10.37 21.15
N ASP A 118 3.07 10.04 20.17
CA ASP A 118 3.14 8.79 19.40
C ASP A 118 4.41 8.74 18.56
N LEU A 119 4.73 9.86 17.91
CA LEU A 119 5.97 9.99 17.15
C LEU A 119 7.20 9.76 18.04
N ARG A 120 7.25 10.35 19.22
CA ARG A 120 8.38 10.13 20.14
C ARG A 120 8.47 8.68 20.59
N GLN A 121 7.36 8.02 20.85
CA GLN A 121 7.37 6.61 21.22
C GLN A 121 7.95 5.76 20.08
N PHE A 122 7.49 5.98 18.84
CA PHE A 122 7.98 5.28 17.66
C PHE A 122 9.48 5.56 17.41
N LEU A 123 9.90 6.82 17.43
CA LEU A 123 11.29 7.22 17.20
C LEU A 123 12.26 6.69 18.26
N ASN A 124 11.81 6.51 19.51
CA ASN A 124 12.62 5.93 20.58
C ASN A 124 12.55 4.39 20.65
N SER A 125 11.83 3.75 19.74
CA SER A 125 11.72 2.28 19.74
C SER A 125 13.06 1.62 19.36
N ALA A 126 13.42 0.58 20.11
CA ALA A 126 14.59 -0.24 19.79
C ALA A 126 14.46 -0.92 18.41
N ALA A 127 13.22 -1.20 18.00
CA ALA A 127 12.83 -1.68 16.69
C ALA A 127 13.38 -0.80 15.57
N LEU A 128 13.03 0.49 15.60
CA LEU A 128 13.43 1.45 14.59
C LEU A 128 14.96 1.68 14.60
N GLY A 129 15.56 1.79 15.78
CA GLY A 129 17.02 1.94 15.89
C GLY A 129 17.78 0.75 15.27
N THR A 130 17.31 -0.48 15.51
CA THR A 130 17.87 -1.70 14.89
C THR A 130 17.66 -1.71 13.37
N ALA A 131 16.47 -1.31 12.92
CA ALA A 131 16.15 -1.21 11.51
C ALA A 131 17.07 -0.23 10.79
N LEU A 132 17.25 0.99 11.30
CA LEU A 132 18.12 2.01 10.69
C LEU A 132 19.60 1.59 10.71
N ASN A 133 20.05 0.94 11.79
CA ASN A 133 21.42 0.41 11.87
C ASN A 133 21.71 -0.63 10.78
N THR A 134 20.69 -1.44 10.45
CA THR A 134 20.81 -2.51 9.46
C THR A 134 20.62 -1.98 8.05
N LEU A 135 19.68 -1.07 7.84
CA LEU A 135 19.43 -0.44 6.53
C LEU A 135 20.66 0.33 6.07
N GLN A 136 21.33 1.10 6.94
CA GLN A 136 22.44 1.97 6.53
C GLN A 136 22.04 2.83 5.32
N LEU A 137 20.98 3.62 5.48
CA LEU A 137 20.44 4.47 4.40
C LEU A 137 21.52 5.44 3.90
N THR A 138 21.66 5.55 2.58
CA THR A 138 22.46 6.61 1.94
C THR A 138 21.69 7.92 1.89
N GLU A 139 22.31 9.03 1.50
CA GLU A 139 21.65 10.34 1.38
C GLU A 139 20.48 10.40 0.39
N HIS A 140 20.38 9.41 -0.52
CA HIS A 140 19.33 9.34 -1.53
C HIS A 140 18.20 8.37 -1.18
N GLU A 141 18.40 7.54 -0.16
CA GLU A 141 17.44 6.54 0.28
C GLU A 141 16.58 7.05 1.43
N SER A 142 15.40 6.46 1.63
CA SER A 142 14.53 6.86 2.72
C SER A 142 13.62 5.74 3.19
N LEU A 143 13.18 5.87 4.44
CA LEU A 143 12.18 5.02 5.07
C LEU A 143 10.93 5.86 5.32
N HIS A 144 9.81 5.41 4.77
CA HIS A 144 8.50 6.03 4.92
C HIS A 144 7.57 5.04 5.61
N VAL A 145 6.81 5.55 6.57
CA VAL A 145 5.89 4.77 7.39
C VAL A 145 4.52 5.44 7.27
N TYR A 146 3.54 4.64 6.89
CA TYR A 146 2.15 5.04 6.71
C TYR A 146 1.25 4.08 7.46
N ARG A 147 -0.01 4.47 7.67
CA ARG A 147 -1.05 3.56 8.15
C ARG A 147 -1.13 2.28 7.32
N ASN A 148 -0.98 2.35 6.00
CA ASN A 148 -1.09 1.18 5.12
C ASN A 148 0.22 0.39 4.93
N GLY A 149 1.28 0.68 5.71
CA GLY A 149 2.51 -0.10 5.74
C GLY A 149 3.79 0.73 5.66
N ILE A 150 4.86 0.06 5.24
CA ILE A 150 6.21 0.62 5.19
C ILE A 150 6.67 0.69 3.73
N LEU A 151 7.30 1.81 3.36
CA LEU A 151 7.87 2.03 2.03
C LEU A 151 9.33 2.46 2.16
N LEU A 152 10.20 1.77 1.44
CA LEU A 152 11.62 2.11 1.31
C LEU A 152 11.90 2.57 -0.11
N TYR A 153 12.64 3.67 -0.27
CA TYR A 153 13.24 4.02 -1.56
C TYR A 153 14.73 3.70 -1.51
N LEU A 154 15.17 2.77 -2.35
CA LEU A 154 16.50 2.17 -2.30
C LEU A 154 17.29 2.44 -3.58
N GLN A 155 18.59 2.67 -3.44
CA GLN A 155 19.58 2.73 -4.52
C GLN A 155 20.65 1.66 -4.31
N ARG A 156 20.21 0.42 -4.06
CA ARG A 156 21.09 -0.72 -3.81
C ARG A 156 21.59 -1.31 -5.12
N ASP A 157 22.86 -1.68 -5.16
CA ASP A 157 23.52 -2.24 -6.33
C ASP A 157 23.46 -3.76 -6.41
N SER A 158 22.81 -4.42 -5.45
CA SER A 158 22.77 -5.86 -5.35
C SER A 158 21.42 -6.38 -4.86
N LYS A 159 21.07 -7.57 -5.34
CA LYS A 159 19.92 -8.35 -4.86
C LYS A 159 19.95 -8.55 -3.34
N TYR A 160 21.14 -8.86 -2.79
CA TYR A 160 21.30 -9.09 -1.36
C TYR A 160 20.97 -7.83 -0.55
N GLY A 161 21.44 -6.65 -0.99
CA GLY A 161 21.12 -5.38 -0.35
C GLY A 161 19.61 -5.08 -0.33
N VAL A 162 18.92 -5.30 -1.46
CA VAL A 162 17.47 -5.10 -1.54
C VAL A 162 16.72 -6.08 -0.64
N MET A 163 17.06 -7.38 -0.69
CA MET A 163 16.37 -8.39 0.12
C MET A 163 16.64 -8.23 1.61
N SER A 164 17.85 -7.78 2.00
CA SER A 164 18.13 -7.42 3.39
C SER A 164 17.25 -6.26 3.86
N ALA A 165 16.97 -5.28 3.00
CA ALA A 165 16.07 -4.18 3.31
C ALA A 165 14.60 -4.63 3.39
N VAL A 166 14.17 -5.56 2.52
CA VAL A 166 12.85 -6.23 2.62
C VAL A 166 12.70 -6.91 3.98
N GLU A 167 13.68 -7.71 4.39
CA GLU A 167 13.66 -8.40 5.68
C GLU A 167 13.55 -7.42 6.86
N VAL A 168 14.32 -6.32 6.82
CA VAL A 168 14.23 -5.27 7.84
C VAL A 168 12.85 -4.61 7.87
N ALA A 169 12.28 -4.31 6.70
CA ALA A 169 10.95 -3.69 6.62
C ALA A 169 9.85 -4.63 7.14
N CYS A 170 9.90 -5.93 6.82
CA CYS A 170 8.97 -6.93 7.38
C CYS A 170 9.11 -7.06 8.90
N LYS A 171 10.35 -7.11 9.42
CA LYS A 171 10.59 -7.17 10.87
C LYS A 171 10.11 -5.91 11.58
N LEU A 172 10.34 -4.73 11.00
CA LEU A 172 9.86 -3.48 11.55
C LEU A 172 8.33 -3.43 11.54
N MET A 173 7.70 -3.89 10.45
CA MET A 173 6.25 -4.01 10.33
C MET A 173 5.68 -4.84 11.48
N GLY A 174 6.22 -6.03 11.77
CA GLY A 174 5.76 -6.85 12.91
C GLY A 174 5.94 -6.25 14.31
N GLN A 175 6.64 -5.11 14.44
CA GLN A 175 6.95 -4.47 15.73
C GLN A 175 6.23 -3.14 15.95
N VAL A 176 5.60 -2.58 14.92
CA VAL A 176 4.80 -1.36 15.03
C VAL A 176 3.36 -1.78 15.40
N PRO A 177 2.69 -1.09 16.34
CA PRO A 177 1.30 -1.36 16.66
C PRO A 177 0.44 -1.37 15.40
N ALA A 178 -0.46 -2.35 15.30
CA ALA A 178 -1.42 -2.44 14.21
C ALA A 178 -2.77 -1.89 14.65
N VAL A 179 -3.49 -1.24 13.75
CA VAL A 179 -4.91 -0.96 14.00
C VAL A 179 -5.66 -2.27 13.82
N ASP A 180 -6.55 -2.58 14.76
CA ASP A 180 -7.51 -3.66 14.57
C ASP A 180 -8.50 -3.21 13.49
N ASP A 181 -8.39 -3.80 12.31
CA ASP A 181 -9.34 -3.59 11.20
C ASP A 181 -10.62 -4.43 11.41
N SER A 182 -10.91 -4.91 12.63
CA SER A 182 -12.19 -5.51 12.93
C SER A 182 -13.31 -4.52 12.60
N GLN A 183 -13.95 -4.71 11.45
CA GLN A 183 -15.06 -3.87 11.02
C GLN A 183 -16.20 -4.09 12.01
N ASP A 184 -16.64 -3.01 12.65
CA ASP A 184 -17.83 -3.07 13.49
C ASP A 184 -19.06 -3.20 12.58
N LEU A 185 -19.52 -4.44 12.43
CA LEU A 185 -20.73 -4.76 11.66
C LEU A 185 -21.99 -4.65 12.53
N ALA A 186 -21.87 -4.17 13.78
CA ALA A 186 -23.01 -3.93 14.63
C ALA A 186 -23.96 -2.91 13.99
N GLY A 187 -25.26 -3.23 13.99
CA GLY A 187 -26.29 -2.39 13.40
C GLY A 187 -26.62 -2.68 11.94
N LEU A 188 -25.89 -3.60 11.27
CA LEU A 188 -26.34 -4.12 9.99
C LEU A 188 -27.64 -4.92 10.14
N PRO A 189 -28.60 -4.79 9.21
CA PRO A 189 -29.79 -5.61 9.19
C PRO A 189 -29.48 -7.11 9.14
N ALA A 190 -30.21 -7.92 9.92
CA ALA A 190 -29.99 -9.36 10.05
C ALA A 190 -30.06 -10.14 8.71
N ASN A 191 -30.78 -9.60 7.71
CA ASN A 191 -30.84 -10.19 6.38
C ASN A 191 -29.49 -10.16 5.63
N PHE A 192 -28.47 -9.45 6.13
CA PHE A 192 -27.12 -9.43 5.56
C PHE A 192 -26.11 -10.29 6.33
N GLU A 193 -26.52 -11.00 7.40
CA GLU A 193 -25.60 -11.81 8.23
C GLU A 193 -24.78 -12.82 7.41
N ASN A 194 -25.38 -13.41 6.36
CA ASN A 194 -24.70 -14.35 5.46
C ASN A 194 -23.54 -13.73 4.66
N LEU A 195 -23.45 -12.39 4.62
CA LEU A 195 -22.40 -11.66 3.93
C LEU A 195 -21.21 -11.33 4.85
N PHE A 196 -21.37 -11.45 6.17
CA PHE A 196 -20.37 -10.98 7.13
C PHE A 196 -19.03 -11.70 7.00
N GLU A 197 -19.03 -12.99 6.65
CA GLU A 197 -17.79 -13.75 6.44
C GLU A 197 -17.03 -13.32 5.17
N LEU A 198 -17.71 -12.68 4.21
CA LEU A 198 -17.10 -12.20 2.96
C LEU A 198 -16.48 -10.81 3.12
N ILE A 199 -17.05 -10.00 4.00
CA ILE A 199 -16.70 -8.60 4.19
C ILE A 199 -15.19 -8.37 4.40
N PRO A 200 -14.48 -9.10 5.30
CA PRO A 200 -13.06 -8.85 5.56
C PRO A 200 -12.15 -9.00 4.32
N LYS A 201 -12.55 -9.82 3.35
CA LYS A 201 -11.77 -10.06 2.12
C LYS A 201 -12.21 -9.14 0.98
N TRP A 202 -13.51 -8.92 0.84
CA TRP A 202 -14.09 -8.36 -0.39
C TRP A 202 -14.55 -6.91 -0.26
N ALA A 203 -14.80 -6.40 0.96
CA ALA A 203 -15.22 -5.02 1.19
C ALA A 203 -14.03 -4.07 1.38
N LEU A 204 -13.10 -4.05 0.41
CA LEU A 204 -11.92 -3.19 0.45
C LEU A 204 -12.25 -1.77 -0.03
N SER A 205 -12.14 -0.79 0.88
CA SER A 205 -12.48 0.62 0.61
C SER A 205 -11.47 1.35 -0.31
N ASP A 206 -10.30 0.76 -0.55
CA ASP A 206 -9.26 1.28 -1.43
C ASP A 206 -9.41 0.65 -2.82
N ASP A 207 -9.73 1.47 -3.82
CA ASP A 207 -9.99 1.04 -5.20
C ASP A 207 -8.81 0.32 -5.84
N GLU A 208 -7.58 0.73 -5.54
CA GLU A 208 -6.39 0.09 -6.10
C GLU A 208 -6.18 -1.28 -5.45
N LYS A 209 -6.30 -1.38 -4.11
CA LYS A 209 -6.24 -2.69 -3.42
C LYS A 209 -7.34 -3.64 -3.92
N ARG A 210 -8.55 -3.12 -4.12
CA ARG A 210 -9.68 -3.91 -4.61
C ARG A 210 -9.41 -4.40 -6.03
N ARG A 211 -8.92 -3.55 -6.92
CA ARG A 211 -8.51 -3.92 -8.29
C ARG A 211 -7.42 -4.99 -8.29
N GLU A 212 -6.36 -4.81 -7.52
CA GLU A 212 -5.28 -5.79 -7.39
C GLU A 212 -5.79 -7.14 -6.89
N MET A 213 -6.65 -7.14 -5.87
CA MET A 213 -7.28 -8.36 -5.35
C MET A 213 -8.10 -9.06 -6.44
N LEU A 214 -8.94 -8.33 -7.17
CA LEU A 214 -9.72 -8.89 -8.29
C LEU A 214 -8.82 -9.44 -9.41
N GLU A 215 -7.64 -8.86 -9.61
CA GLU A 215 -6.63 -9.34 -10.56
C GLU A 215 -5.95 -10.64 -10.14
N GLU A 216 -5.72 -10.82 -8.84
CA GLU A 216 -5.03 -11.98 -8.27
C GLU A 216 -5.96 -13.18 -8.04
N GLU A 217 -7.27 -12.95 -7.87
CA GLU A 217 -8.25 -14.00 -7.58
C GLU A 217 -8.55 -14.90 -8.78
N SER A 218 -8.81 -16.19 -8.50
CA SER A 218 -9.17 -17.13 -9.57
C SER A 218 -10.59 -16.86 -10.10
N PRO A 219 -10.86 -17.17 -11.39
CA PRO A 219 -12.20 -17.06 -11.94
C PRO A 219 -13.25 -17.83 -11.14
N GLU A 220 -12.90 -18.99 -10.55
CA GLU A 220 -13.79 -19.79 -9.71
C GLU A 220 -14.11 -19.10 -8.39
N SER A 221 -13.12 -18.45 -7.77
CA SER A 221 -13.30 -17.67 -6.53
C SER A 221 -14.23 -16.47 -6.79
N LEU A 222 -13.98 -15.73 -7.88
CA LEU A 222 -14.80 -14.59 -8.29
C LEU A 222 -16.24 -15.00 -8.59
N ARG A 223 -16.47 -16.12 -9.31
CA ARG A 223 -17.83 -16.61 -9.59
C ARG A 223 -18.58 -16.94 -8.30
N ARG A 224 -17.94 -17.65 -7.36
CA ARG A 224 -18.55 -17.99 -6.07
C ARG A 224 -18.90 -16.74 -5.27
N PHE A 225 -18.01 -15.75 -5.23
CA PHE A 225 -18.26 -14.48 -4.57
C PHE A 225 -19.49 -13.78 -5.17
N VAL A 226 -19.55 -13.64 -6.50
CA VAL A 226 -20.67 -13.03 -7.21
C VAL A 226 -21.98 -13.78 -6.97
N GLU A 227 -21.97 -15.12 -7.00
CA GLU A 227 -23.15 -15.95 -6.74
C GLU A 227 -23.74 -15.72 -5.35
N ILE A 228 -22.90 -15.45 -4.35
CA ILE A 228 -23.35 -15.19 -2.97
C ILE A 228 -23.85 -13.75 -2.81
N VAL A 229 -23.13 -12.75 -3.33
CA VAL A 229 -23.43 -11.32 -3.06
C VAL A 229 -24.46 -10.74 -4.01
N SER A 230 -24.44 -11.10 -5.30
CA SER A 230 -25.31 -10.50 -6.32
C SER A 230 -26.81 -10.52 -5.98
N PRO A 231 -27.37 -11.58 -5.35
CA PRO A 231 -28.78 -11.58 -4.93
C PRO A 231 -29.13 -10.49 -3.91
N TYR A 232 -28.17 -10.04 -3.13
CA TYR A 232 -28.36 -9.04 -2.07
C TYR A 232 -28.17 -7.61 -2.55
N VAL A 233 -27.52 -7.37 -3.69
CA VAL A 233 -27.22 -6.01 -4.21
C VAL A 233 -28.44 -5.09 -4.22
N PRO A 234 -29.63 -5.48 -4.73
CA PRO A 234 -30.80 -4.60 -4.69
C PRO A 234 -31.29 -4.26 -3.27
N ALA A 235 -31.10 -5.17 -2.32
CA ALA A 235 -31.46 -4.94 -0.92
C ALA A 235 -30.42 -4.04 -0.21
N ILE A 236 -29.15 -4.16 -0.59
CA ILE A 236 -28.07 -3.28 -0.14
C ILE A 236 -28.35 -1.86 -0.63
N ASP A 237 -28.60 -1.65 -1.92
CA ASP A 237 -28.93 -0.34 -2.48
C ASP A 237 -30.11 0.31 -1.75
N LYS A 238 -31.20 -0.43 -1.57
CA LYS A 238 -32.37 0.07 -0.81
C LYS A 238 -32.04 0.43 0.63
N TYR A 239 -31.15 -0.31 1.28
CA TYR A 239 -30.71 -0.01 2.64
C TYR A 239 -29.86 1.26 2.68
N LEU A 240 -28.94 1.44 1.75
CA LEU A 240 -28.13 2.66 1.64
C LEU A 240 -29.00 3.89 1.33
N ASP A 241 -29.95 3.75 0.40
CA ASP A 241 -30.91 4.81 0.07
C ASP A 241 -31.79 5.22 1.26
N SER A 242 -31.97 4.34 2.25
CA SER A 242 -32.83 4.62 3.41
C SER A 242 -32.28 5.72 4.34
N PHE A 243 -30.99 6.06 4.22
CA PHE A 243 -30.35 7.14 4.97
C PHE A 243 -30.56 8.52 4.33
N GLY A 244 -31.01 8.59 3.06
CA GLY A 244 -31.22 9.85 2.35
C GLY A 244 -29.95 10.72 2.32
N ASP A 245 -30.05 11.95 2.81
CA ASP A 245 -28.94 12.91 2.88
C ASP A 245 -28.09 12.77 4.17
N GLU A 246 -28.41 11.81 5.05
CA GLU A 246 -27.66 11.60 6.29
C GLU A 246 -26.32 10.89 6.04
N SER A 247 -25.35 11.13 6.93
CA SER A 247 -24.07 10.42 6.88
C SER A 247 -24.25 8.93 7.15
N LEU A 248 -23.75 8.09 6.24
CA LEU A 248 -23.82 6.63 6.38
C LEU A 248 -22.98 6.14 7.57
N PRO A 249 -23.51 5.23 8.41
CA PRO A 249 -22.72 4.48 9.37
C PRO A 249 -21.64 3.64 8.67
N GLU A 250 -20.51 3.41 9.32
CA GLU A 250 -19.37 2.65 8.77
C GLU A 250 -19.76 1.25 8.28
N ALA A 251 -20.62 0.55 9.03
CA ALA A 251 -21.13 -0.75 8.64
C ALA A 251 -21.92 -0.71 7.32
N ALA A 252 -22.72 0.36 7.12
CA ALA A 252 -23.45 0.57 5.88
C ALA A 252 -22.50 0.89 4.71
N VAL A 253 -21.49 1.73 4.92
CA VAL A 253 -20.44 2.00 3.92
C VAL A 253 -19.75 0.70 3.49
N THR A 254 -19.38 -0.14 4.46
CA THR A 254 -18.75 -1.45 4.22
C THR A 254 -19.62 -2.36 3.35
N LEU A 255 -20.93 -2.39 3.60
CA LEU A 255 -21.88 -3.16 2.81
C LEU A 255 -21.99 -2.63 1.37
N GLY A 256 -21.96 -1.31 1.20
CA GLY A 256 -21.88 -0.66 -0.12
C GLY A 256 -20.61 -1.03 -0.88
N THR A 257 -19.45 -0.99 -0.22
CA THR A 257 -18.17 -1.41 -0.80
C THR A 257 -18.19 -2.88 -1.22
N LEU A 258 -18.85 -3.76 -0.46
CA LEU A 258 -19.02 -5.16 -0.84
C LEU A 258 -19.85 -5.32 -2.12
N ALA A 259 -20.95 -4.56 -2.24
CA ALA A 259 -21.79 -4.56 -3.44
C ALA A 259 -21.04 -4.03 -4.67
N GLU A 260 -20.28 -2.95 -4.51
CA GLU A 260 -19.41 -2.39 -5.55
C GLU A 260 -18.38 -3.43 -6.02
N CYS A 261 -17.68 -4.08 -5.09
CA CYS A 261 -16.73 -5.14 -5.42
C CYS A 261 -17.39 -6.29 -6.21
N CYS A 262 -18.64 -6.64 -5.89
CA CYS A 262 -19.40 -7.67 -6.61
C CYS A 262 -19.66 -7.26 -8.06
N LEU A 263 -20.01 -5.99 -8.31
CA LEU A 263 -20.24 -5.47 -9.66
C LEU A 263 -18.95 -5.43 -10.48
N GLU A 264 -17.83 -5.01 -9.88
CA GLU A 264 -16.51 -5.05 -10.52
C GLU A 264 -16.09 -6.48 -10.88
N ALA A 265 -16.31 -7.45 -9.98
CA ALA A 265 -16.05 -8.86 -10.25
C ALA A 265 -16.91 -9.40 -11.41
N GLN A 266 -18.17 -9.00 -11.52
CA GLN A 266 -19.05 -9.36 -12.66
C GLN A 266 -18.52 -8.83 -13.99
N ILE A 267 -18.08 -7.56 -14.02
CA ILE A 267 -17.48 -6.95 -15.21
C ILE A 267 -16.26 -7.76 -15.63
N ARG A 268 -15.36 -8.05 -14.69
CA ARG A 268 -14.14 -8.82 -14.96
C ARG A 268 -14.41 -10.23 -15.50
N LEU A 269 -15.39 -10.93 -14.92
CA LEU A 269 -15.79 -12.27 -15.38
C LEU A 269 -16.43 -12.26 -16.77
N ARG A 270 -17.07 -11.16 -17.17
CA ARG A 270 -17.60 -10.98 -18.53
C ARG A 270 -16.47 -10.74 -19.51
N ASP A 271 -15.57 -9.81 -19.20
CA ASP A 271 -14.47 -9.44 -20.09
C ASP A 271 -13.52 -10.63 -20.34
N ALA A 272 -13.30 -11.48 -19.32
CA ALA A 272 -12.51 -12.72 -19.46
C ALA A 272 -13.18 -13.84 -20.30
N LYS A 273 -14.47 -13.71 -20.67
CA LYS A 273 -15.13 -14.62 -21.62
C LYS A 273 -15.02 -14.16 -23.07
N GLU A 274 -14.60 -12.91 -23.29
CA GLU A 274 -14.48 -12.29 -24.61
C GLU A 274 -13.05 -12.37 -25.19
N GLU A 275 -12.08 -12.85 -24.39
CA GLU A 275 -10.70 -13.19 -24.78
C GLU A 275 -10.54 -14.67 -25.18
#